data_AF-A0A0P6JU80-F1
#
_entry.id   AF-A0A0P6JU80-F1
#
_cell.length_a   1.000
_cell.length_b   1.000
_cell.length_c   1.000
_cell.angle_alpha   90.00
_cell.angle_beta   90.00
_cell.angle_gamma   90.00
#
_symmetry.space_group_name_H-M   'P 1'
#
loop_
_entity.id
_entity.type
_entity.pdbx_description
1 polymer ?
#
loop_
_entity_poly.entity_id
_entity_poly.type
_entity_poly.pdbx_seq_one_letter_code
_entity_poly.pdbx_strand_id
1 'polypeptide(L)'
;MALARGSAFSSSTVRGPAGVVLHACALKGTAPPRSPRTSSSSPSRPLLPPLPVVCCRRCSSTIASMLSATLLRRLGLGHLVRQARAYAEAASAPAPAAGPAQMSFTFASPTQVFFNRANVRQVDVPTLTGAFGILASHVPTLQVLRPGLVVVHAEDGTTTKYFVSSGSVTVNADSSVQLLAEEAVTLDMLDLGTARANLEKAQSELSGAADEASRAEIQIRIEANEALVKALE
;
A
#
# COMPACT_ATOMS: atom_id res chain seq x y z
N MET A 1 55.05 -17.81 5.06
CA MET A 1 54.39 -17.90 6.37
C MET A 1 54.38 -16.50 6.96
N ALA A 2 53.37 -15.70 6.61
CA ALA A 2 53.32 -14.26 6.87
C ALA A 2 52.34 -13.93 8.01
N LEU A 3 52.80 -13.08 8.92
CA LEU A 3 52.13 -12.62 10.15
C LEU A 3 50.85 -11.81 9.88
N ALA A 4 49.76 -12.16 10.56
CA ALA A 4 48.53 -11.37 10.62
C ALA A 4 48.52 -10.46 11.86
N ARG A 5 48.30 -9.15 11.66
CA ARG A 5 48.11 -8.14 12.70
C ARG A 5 46.65 -8.18 13.19
N GLY A 6 46.45 -8.39 14.50
CA GLY A 6 45.14 -8.32 15.16
C GLY A 6 44.69 -6.88 15.43
N SER A 7 43.41 -6.61 15.18
CA SER A 7 42.73 -5.34 15.42
C SER A 7 42.42 -5.12 16.91
N ALA A 8 42.57 -3.87 17.36
CA ALA A 8 42.34 -3.45 18.74
C ALA A 8 40.84 -3.39 19.09
N PHE A 9 40.49 -3.94 20.26
CA PHE A 9 39.16 -3.90 20.88
C PHE A 9 39.16 -2.77 21.94
N SER A 10 38.18 -1.87 21.90
CA SER A 10 38.00 -0.83 22.93
C SER A 10 36.63 -1.04 23.59
N SER A 11 36.64 -1.41 24.86
CA SER A 11 35.44 -1.53 25.71
C SER A 11 35.34 -0.31 26.62
N SER A 12 34.15 0.30 26.68
CA SER A 12 33.82 1.32 27.69
C SER A 12 32.64 0.82 28.53
N THR A 13 32.77 0.96 29.85
CA THR A 13 31.76 0.53 30.83
C THR A 13 31.16 1.78 31.46
N VAL A 14 29.85 1.98 31.32
CA VAL A 14 29.11 3.06 31.98
C VAL A 14 28.21 2.44 33.04
N ARG A 15 28.31 2.90 34.30
CA ARG A 15 27.50 2.42 35.44
C ARG A 15 26.28 3.32 35.65
N GLY A 16 25.09 2.71 35.72
CA GLY A 16 23.85 3.37 36.12
C GLY A 16 23.50 3.15 37.61
N PRO A 17 22.59 3.94 38.19
CA PRO A 17 22.34 4.01 39.64
C PRO A 17 21.56 2.84 40.26
N ALA A 18 21.32 1.73 39.55
CA ALA A 18 20.56 0.58 40.04
C ALA A 18 21.28 -0.78 39.91
N GLY A 19 22.61 -0.80 39.74
CA GLY A 19 23.40 -2.04 39.83
C GLY A 19 23.20 -3.06 38.71
N VAL A 20 22.48 -2.72 37.63
CA VAL A 20 22.32 -3.59 36.46
C VAL A 20 23.52 -3.39 35.51
N VAL A 21 24.29 -4.46 35.30
CA VAL A 21 25.41 -4.50 34.35
C VAL A 21 24.88 -4.89 32.98
N LEU A 22 24.71 -3.91 32.07
CA LEU A 22 24.44 -4.18 30.65
C LEU A 22 25.77 -4.27 29.89
N HIS A 23 26.06 -5.45 29.34
CA HIS A 23 27.09 -5.62 28.31
C HIS A 23 26.54 -5.19 26.96
N ALA A 24 26.95 -4.01 26.47
CA ALA A 24 26.69 -3.59 25.10
C ALA A 24 27.74 -4.22 24.15
N CYS A 25 27.35 -5.24 23.39
CA CYS A 25 28.18 -5.79 22.32
C CYS A 25 27.85 -5.04 21.02
N ALA A 26 28.67 -4.03 20.69
CA ALA A 26 28.55 -3.28 19.44
C ALA A 26 29.13 -4.12 18.29
N LEU A 27 28.27 -4.83 17.55
CA LEU A 27 28.63 -5.44 16.28
C LEU A 27 28.75 -4.33 15.21
N LYS A 28 30.00 -3.98 14.86
CA LYS A 28 30.31 -3.23 13.64
C LYS A 28 29.88 -4.06 12.43
N GLY A 29 28.71 -3.75 11.87
CA GLY A 29 28.23 -4.35 10.63
C GLY A 29 29.13 -3.94 9.46
N THR A 30 29.87 -4.90 8.93
CA THR A 30 30.62 -4.76 7.67
C THR A 30 29.67 -4.94 6.49
N ALA A 31 29.53 -3.92 5.65
CA ALA A 31 28.78 -3.97 4.39
C ALA A 31 29.43 -4.93 3.36
N PRO A 32 28.65 -5.65 2.52
CA PRO A 32 29.19 -6.47 1.44
C PRO A 32 29.75 -5.61 0.27
N PRO A 33 30.77 -6.09 -0.45
CA PRO A 33 31.46 -5.29 -1.47
C PRO A 33 30.61 -5.05 -2.72
N ARG A 34 30.58 -3.78 -3.18
CA ARG A 34 30.01 -3.35 -4.46
C ARG A 34 30.87 -3.85 -5.62
N SER A 35 30.26 -4.49 -6.62
CA SER A 35 30.92 -4.86 -7.87
C SER A 35 31.23 -3.62 -8.74
N PRO A 36 32.35 -3.63 -9.50
CA PRO A 36 32.76 -2.49 -10.30
C PRO A 36 31.91 -2.35 -11.58
N ARG A 37 31.51 -1.12 -11.89
CA ARG A 37 30.90 -0.72 -13.17
C ARG A 37 31.97 -0.78 -14.25
N THR A 38 31.76 -1.60 -15.28
CA THR A 38 32.49 -1.49 -16.54
C THR A 38 31.57 -0.85 -17.59
N SER A 39 32.03 0.25 -18.15
CA SER A 39 31.46 0.93 -19.31
C SER A 39 31.80 0.14 -20.57
N SER A 40 30.80 -0.30 -21.33
CA SER A 40 30.97 -0.63 -22.74
C SER A 40 29.75 -0.17 -23.55
N SER A 41 30.07 0.50 -24.64
CA SER A 41 29.22 1.15 -25.62
C SER A 41 28.49 0.13 -26.52
N SER A 42 27.14 0.23 -26.56
CA SER A 42 26.17 0.10 -27.69
C SER A 42 26.33 -1.03 -28.73
N PRO A 43 25.22 -1.65 -29.22
CA PRO A 43 24.39 -0.98 -30.23
C PRO A 43 22.86 -1.14 -30.11
N SER A 44 22.21 -0.16 -30.75
CA SER A 44 20.80 0.06 -31.06
C SER A 44 19.94 -1.17 -31.37
N ARG A 45 18.80 -1.29 -30.67
CA ARG A 45 17.70 -2.22 -30.99
C ARG A 45 16.76 -1.63 -32.06
N PRO A 46 16.31 -2.42 -33.05
CA PRO A 46 15.39 -1.97 -34.08
C PRO A 46 13.93 -1.89 -33.59
N LEU A 47 13.21 -0.90 -34.12
CA LEU A 47 11.77 -0.69 -33.98
C LEU A 47 10.99 -1.87 -34.58
N LEU A 48 9.98 -2.35 -33.84
CA LEU A 48 8.92 -3.22 -34.37
C LEU A 48 7.75 -2.37 -34.90
N PRO A 49 7.20 -2.70 -36.09
CA PRO A 49 6.08 -1.97 -36.68
C PRO A 49 4.71 -2.37 -36.09
N PRO A 50 3.67 -1.51 -36.21
CA PRO A 50 2.33 -1.76 -35.70
C PRO A 50 1.55 -2.77 -36.57
N LEU A 51 0.77 -3.63 -35.91
CA LEU A 51 -0.15 -4.57 -36.56
C LEU A 51 -1.40 -3.86 -37.09
N PRO A 52 -1.95 -4.29 -38.25
CA PRO A 52 -3.00 -3.57 -38.95
C PRO A 52 -4.40 -3.84 -38.38
N VAL A 53 -5.20 -2.77 -38.39
CA VAL A 53 -6.66 -2.78 -38.27
C VAL A 53 -7.24 -3.37 -39.55
N VAL A 54 -7.86 -4.56 -39.47
CA VAL A 54 -8.60 -5.13 -40.60
C VAL A 54 -10.09 -4.91 -40.39
N CYS A 55 -10.57 -3.88 -41.08
CA CYS A 55 -11.93 -3.74 -41.57
C CYS A 55 -12.27 -4.93 -42.47
N CYS A 56 -13.44 -5.56 -42.31
CA CYS A 56 -14.07 -6.20 -43.46
C CYS A 56 -15.60 -6.12 -43.41
N ARG A 57 -16.10 -5.58 -44.50
CA ARG A 57 -17.48 -5.30 -44.85
C ARG A 57 -18.24 -6.58 -45.22
N ARG A 58 -19.50 -6.58 -44.82
CA ARG A 58 -20.70 -6.84 -45.64
C ARG A 58 -20.46 -7.15 -47.14
N CYS A 59 -20.88 -8.34 -47.58
CA CYS A 59 -21.42 -8.72 -48.89
C CYS A 59 -22.01 -10.14 -48.73
N SER A 60 -23.34 -10.35 -48.75
CA SER A 60 -24.16 -10.79 -49.91
C SER A 60 -23.60 -12.04 -50.60
N SER A 61 -24.31 -13.12 -50.92
CA SER A 61 -25.74 -13.47 -50.91
C SER A 61 -25.88 -14.89 -51.50
N THR A 62 -26.95 -15.60 -51.12
CA THR A 62 -27.75 -16.55 -51.93
C THR A 62 -27.31 -18.01 -52.21
N ILE A 63 -28.33 -18.88 -52.07
CA ILE A 63 -28.68 -20.11 -52.83
C ILE A 63 -28.35 -21.48 -52.19
N ALA A 64 -29.42 -22.07 -51.62
CA ALA A 64 -29.98 -23.41 -51.81
C ALA A 64 -29.07 -24.63 -52.05
N SER A 65 -29.31 -25.70 -51.30
CA SER A 65 -30.02 -26.90 -51.80
C SER A 65 -30.04 -28.00 -50.73
N MET A 66 -31.17 -28.68 -50.64
CA MET A 66 -31.36 -29.94 -49.93
C MET A 66 -30.52 -31.08 -50.55
N LEU A 67 -30.11 -32.06 -49.74
CA LEU A 67 -30.39 -33.51 -49.92
C LEU A 67 -29.48 -34.40 -49.04
N SER A 68 -30.15 -35.17 -48.19
CA SER A 68 -29.94 -36.56 -47.77
C SER A 68 -28.55 -37.22 -47.63
N ALA A 69 -28.39 -37.75 -46.40
CA ALA A 69 -28.07 -39.14 -46.06
C ALA A 69 -26.63 -39.70 -46.18
N THR A 70 -26.25 -40.35 -45.07
CA THR A 70 -25.34 -41.50 -44.92
C THR A 70 -23.86 -41.31 -45.24
N LEU A 71 -23.00 -41.35 -44.20
CA LEU A 71 -22.14 -42.52 -43.97
C LEU A 71 -21.48 -42.46 -42.58
N LEU A 72 -21.45 -43.63 -41.93
CA LEU A 72 -20.78 -43.92 -40.67
C LEU A 72 -19.26 -43.66 -40.70
N ARG A 73 -18.74 -43.44 -39.49
CA ARG A 73 -17.42 -43.86 -39.01
C ARG A 73 -16.18 -43.24 -39.68
N ARG A 74 -15.60 -42.27 -38.98
CA ARG A 74 -14.16 -42.35 -38.65
C ARG A 74 -13.97 -42.10 -37.15
N LEU A 75 -13.47 -43.14 -36.50
CA LEU A 75 -12.83 -43.08 -35.18
C LEU A 75 -11.56 -42.23 -35.30
N GLY A 76 -11.32 -41.38 -34.30
CA GLY A 76 -10.01 -40.79 -34.04
C GLY A 76 -10.01 -39.27 -34.03
N LEU A 77 -9.43 -38.70 -32.96
CA LEU A 77 -9.28 -37.28 -32.62
C LEU A 77 -10.47 -36.60 -31.91
N GLY A 78 -10.91 -37.17 -30.79
CA GLY A 78 -11.85 -36.53 -29.86
C GLY A 78 -11.23 -35.91 -28.59
N HIS A 79 -9.89 -35.78 -28.46
CA HIS A 79 -9.27 -35.48 -27.16
C HIS A 79 -8.27 -34.33 -27.07
N LEU A 80 -8.17 -33.42 -28.06
CA LEU A 80 -7.19 -32.33 -28.00
C LEU A 80 -7.77 -30.92 -28.11
N VAL A 81 -8.98 -30.65 -27.61
CA VAL A 81 -9.47 -29.27 -27.46
C VAL A 81 -10.36 -29.11 -26.23
N ARG A 82 -9.81 -29.26 -25.02
CA ARG A 82 -10.44 -28.77 -23.77
C ARG A 82 -9.42 -28.33 -22.72
N GLN A 83 -8.42 -27.55 -23.14
CA GLN A 83 -7.69 -26.66 -22.23
C GLN A 83 -8.10 -25.22 -22.52
N ALA A 84 -9.40 -24.95 -22.47
CA ALA A 84 -9.89 -23.59 -22.36
C ALA A 84 -9.67 -23.15 -20.91
N ARG A 85 -8.87 -22.10 -20.76
CA ARG A 85 -8.47 -21.45 -19.51
C ARG A 85 -9.65 -21.27 -18.54
N ALA A 86 -9.62 -21.98 -17.41
CA ALA A 86 -10.54 -21.81 -16.29
C ALA A 86 -10.15 -20.62 -15.37
N TYR A 87 -9.83 -19.45 -15.96
CA TYR A 87 -9.60 -18.22 -15.18
C TYR A 87 -10.84 -17.31 -15.12
N ALA A 88 -11.92 -17.65 -15.82
CA ALA A 88 -13.14 -16.84 -15.87
C ALA A 88 -14.18 -17.23 -14.81
N GLU A 89 -14.05 -18.36 -14.13
CA GLU A 89 -15.10 -18.88 -13.24
C GLU A 89 -15.04 -18.33 -11.80
N ALA A 90 -13.99 -17.60 -11.45
CA ALA A 90 -13.90 -16.94 -10.14
C ALA A 90 -14.74 -15.63 -10.05
N ALA A 91 -15.34 -15.19 -11.15
CA ALA A 91 -16.09 -13.92 -11.21
C ALA A 91 -17.62 -14.09 -11.11
N SER A 92 -18.16 -15.30 -10.98
CA SER A 92 -19.61 -15.56 -10.97
C SER A 92 -20.12 -16.15 -9.65
N ALA A 93 -19.50 -15.82 -8.51
CA ALA A 93 -20.20 -15.94 -7.24
C ALA A 93 -21.26 -14.84 -7.21
N PRO A 94 -22.55 -15.15 -6.99
CA PRO A 94 -23.57 -14.12 -6.82
C PRO A 94 -23.16 -13.27 -5.62
N ALA A 95 -22.96 -11.97 -5.84
CA ALA A 95 -22.81 -11.01 -4.76
C ALA A 95 -23.99 -11.23 -3.79
N PRO A 96 -23.75 -11.40 -2.48
CA PRO A 96 -24.83 -11.56 -1.53
C PRO A 96 -25.77 -10.37 -1.70
N ALA A 97 -27.07 -10.66 -1.79
CA ALA A 97 -28.12 -9.69 -2.00
C ALA A 97 -27.87 -8.44 -1.16
N ALA A 98 -27.82 -7.29 -1.81
CA ALA A 98 -27.71 -5.99 -1.17
C ALA A 98 -28.90 -5.80 -0.22
N GLY A 99 -28.72 -6.19 1.03
CA GLY A 99 -29.34 -5.52 2.16
C GLY A 99 -28.93 -4.04 2.17
N PRO A 100 -29.42 -3.22 3.11
CA PRO A 100 -28.94 -1.84 3.22
C PRO A 100 -27.42 -1.88 3.17
N ALA A 101 -26.83 -1.19 2.19
CA ALA A 101 -25.41 -1.30 1.88
C ALA A 101 -24.64 -0.75 3.09
N GLN A 102 -24.31 -1.65 4.01
CA GLN A 102 -23.64 -1.39 5.27
C GLN A 102 -22.25 -1.98 5.16
N MET A 103 -21.24 -1.19 5.53
CA MET A 103 -19.86 -1.67 5.64
C MET A 103 -19.50 -1.84 7.10
N SER A 104 -18.82 -2.94 7.41
CA SER A 104 -18.30 -3.18 8.75
C SER A 104 -16.94 -2.47 8.87
N PHE A 105 -16.87 -1.46 9.72
CA PHE A 105 -15.67 -0.66 9.91
C PHE A 105 -14.97 -1.04 11.21
N THR A 106 -13.67 -1.29 11.10
CA THR A 106 -12.77 -1.52 12.22
C THR A 106 -11.65 -0.50 12.15
N PHE A 107 -11.46 0.27 13.22
CA PHE A 107 -10.39 1.24 13.36
C PHE A 107 -9.65 1.02 14.67
N ALA A 108 -8.37 0.73 14.58
CA ALA A 108 -7.54 0.42 15.73
C ALA A 108 -6.13 1.01 15.61
N SER A 109 -5.58 1.37 16.76
CA SER A 109 -4.16 1.56 17.00
C SER A 109 -3.65 0.47 17.97
N PRO A 110 -2.33 0.24 18.07
CA PRO A 110 -1.76 -0.66 19.07
C PRO A 110 -2.18 -0.35 20.50
N THR A 111 -2.49 0.92 20.79
CA THR A 111 -2.89 1.40 22.12
C THR A 111 -4.39 1.26 22.37
N GLN A 112 -5.23 1.48 21.35
CA GLN A 112 -6.69 1.55 21.52
C GLN A 112 -7.44 1.13 20.25
N VAL A 113 -8.58 0.46 20.45
CA VAL A 113 -9.56 0.21 19.38
C VAL A 113 -10.65 1.27 19.46
N PHE A 114 -10.85 2.04 18.39
CA PHE A 114 -11.86 3.10 18.30
C PHE A 114 -13.20 2.54 17.80
N PHE A 115 -13.13 1.72 16.74
CA PHE A 115 -14.29 1.05 16.16
C PHE A 115 -13.99 -0.44 15.98
N ASN A 116 -14.94 -1.30 16.35
CA ASN A 116 -14.83 -2.74 16.20
C ASN A 116 -16.06 -3.27 15.48
N ARG A 117 -15.92 -3.60 14.19
CA ARG A 117 -17.01 -4.07 13.31
C ARG A 117 -18.29 -3.23 13.44
N ALA A 118 -18.13 -1.91 13.60
CA ALA A 118 -19.26 -0.99 13.68
C ALA A 118 -19.78 -0.69 12.28
N ASN A 119 -21.08 -0.49 12.14
CA ASN A 119 -21.65 -0.02 10.89
C ASN A 119 -21.42 1.48 10.74
N VAL A 120 -20.82 1.86 9.63
CA VAL A 120 -20.46 3.25 9.32
C VAL A 120 -20.91 3.55 7.90
N ARG A 121 -21.43 4.75 7.67
CA ARG A 121 -21.93 5.15 6.36
C ARG A 121 -20.80 5.48 5.39
N GLN A 122 -19.83 6.28 5.85
CA GLN A 122 -18.72 6.75 5.03
C GLN A 122 -17.48 6.94 5.90
N VAL A 123 -16.30 6.63 5.35
CA VAL A 123 -15.02 6.94 5.98
C VAL A 123 -14.10 7.59 4.96
N ASP A 124 -13.61 8.79 5.26
CA ASP A 124 -12.64 9.51 4.42
C ASP A 124 -11.24 9.28 4.98
N VAL A 125 -10.34 8.78 4.12
CA VAL A 125 -9.01 8.32 4.51
C VAL A 125 -7.93 9.04 3.70
N PRO A 126 -6.88 9.61 4.35
CA PRO A 126 -5.73 10.16 3.66
C PRO A 126 -4.73 9.05 3.31
N THR A 127 -4.43 8.88 2.03
CA THR A 127 -3.41 7.95 1.55
C THR A 127 -2.30 8.65 0.78
N LEU A 128 -1.24 7.93 0.47
CA LEU A 128 -0.10 8.48 -0.29
C LEU A 128 -0.49 8.95 -1.70
N THR A 129 -1.50 8.34 -2.30
CA THR A 129 -1.98 8.70 -3.65
C THR A 129 -2.99 9.85 -3.64
N GLY A 130 -3.57 10.17 -2.48
CA GLY A 130 -4.58 11.21 -2.31
C GLY A 130 -5.52 10.89 -1.14
N ALA A 131 -6.56 11.68 -0.95
CA ALA A 131 -7.63 11.35 0.00
C ALA A 131 -8.83 10.78 -0.76
N PHE A 132 -9.44 9.71 -0.27
CA PHE A 132 -10.67 9.16 -0.85
C PHE A 132 -11.65 8.70 0.23
N GLY A 133 -12.93 8.76 -0.11
CA GLY A 133 -14.04 8.31 0.73
C GLY A 133 -14.42 6.87 0.39
N ILE A 134 -14.55 6.05 1.43
CA ILE A 134 -14.99 4.66 1.35
C ILE A 134 -16.46 4.62 1.78
N LEU A 135 -17.30 4.14 0.88
CA LEU A 135 -18.71 3.84 1.11
C LEU A 135 -18.92 2.33 1.05
N ALA A 136 -20.13 1.88 1.37
CA ALA A 136 -20.50 0.47 1.18
C ALA A 136 -20.35 0.04 -0.29
N SER A 137 -19.92 -1.21 -0.50
CA SER A 137 -19.62 -1.78 -1.83
C SER A 137 -18.51 -1.07 -2.61
N HIS A 138 -17.49 -0.56 -1.90
CA HIS A 138 -16.26 -0.06 -2.53
C HIS A 138 -15.43 -1.21 -3.14
N VAL A 139 -14.63 -0.90 -4.16
CA VAL A 139 -13.71 -1.87 -4.79
C VAL A 139 -12.67 -2.33 -3.76
N PRO A 140 -12.31 -3.63 -3.71
CA PRO A 140 -11.27 -4.09 -2.79
C PRO A 140 -9.95 -3.38 -3.05
N THR A 141 -9.41 -2.74 -2.02
CA THR A 141 -8.20 -1.91 -2.12
C THR A 141 -7.32 -2.06 -0.89
N LEU A 142 -6.01 -2.08 -1.12
CA LEU A 142 -4.98 -2.02 -0.08
C LEU A 142 -4.16 -0.76 -0.31
N GLN A 143 -4.07 0.11 0.70
CA GLN A 143 -3.27 1.33 0.61
C GLN A 143 -2.58 1.65 1.94
N VAL A 144 -1.50 2.40 1.84
CA VAL A 144 -0.75 2.94 2.98
C VAL A 144 -1.24 4.36 3.26
N LEU A 145 -1.38 4.67 4.55
CA LEU A 145 -1.86 5.96 5.01
C LEU A 145 -0.75 7.02 4.98
N ARG A 146 -1.18 8.26 4.76
CA ARG A 146 -0.37 9.46 4.91
C ARG A 146 -0.74 10.17 6.22
N PRO A 147 0.19 10.88 6.89
CA PRO A 147 -0.16 11.73 8.02
C PRO A 147 -1.29 12.69 7.67
N GLY A 148 -2.38 12.67 8.44
CA GLY A 148 -3.55 13.48 8.13
C GLY A 148 -4.80 13.15 8.93
N LEU A 149 -5.91 13.77 8.51
CA LEU A 149 -7.22 13.60 9.15
C LEU A 149 -8.01 12.46 8.52
N VAL A 150 -8.44 11.54 9.37
CA VAL A 150 -9.47 10.55 9.06
C VAL A 150 -10.80 11.06 9.57
N VAL A 151 -11.80 11.05 8.69
CA VAL A 151 -13.14 11.51 9.02
C VAL A 151 -14.10 10.34 8.91
N VAL A 152 -14.72 9.99 10.03
CA VAL A 152 -15.67 8.88 10.13
C VAL A 152 -17.08 9.47 10.21
N HIS A 153 -17.96 9.10 9.28
CA HIS A 153 -19.37 9.51 9.27
C HIS A 153 -20.24 8.33 9.71
N ALA A 154 -20.74 8.40 10.95
CA ALA A 154 -21.66 7.42 11.50
C ALA A 154 -23.00 7.41 10.75
N GLU A 155 -23.80 6.35 10.94
CA GLU A 155 -25.13 6.26 10.33
C GLU A 155 -26.07 7.40 10.79
N ASP A 156 -25.88 7.87 12.02
CA ASP A 156 -26.66 8.97 12.62
C ASP A 156 -26.34 10.36 12.03
N GLY A 157 -25.37 10.44 11.11
CA GLY A 157 -24.86 11.69 10.55
C GLY A 157 -23.82 12.40 11.42
N THR A 158 -23.44 11.81 12.56
CA THR A 158 -22.35 12.29 13.40
C THR A 158 -21.01 12.09 12.70
N THR A 159 -20.23 13.16 12.60
CA THR A 159 -18.89 13.14 12.02
C THR A 159 -17.83 13.21 13.10
N THR A 160 -17.00 12.18 13.22
CA THR A 160 -15.88 12.15 14.17
C THR A 160 -14.56 12.23 13.42
N LYS A 161 -13.67 13.12 13.88
CA LYS A 161 -12.37 13.36 13.25
C LYS A 161 -11.24 12.80 14.12
N TYR A 162 -10.33 12.10 13.48
CA TYR A 162 -9.13 11.55 14.10
C TYR A 162 -7.91 12.00 13.31
N PHE A 163 -6.85 12.38 14.00
CA PHE A 163 -5.55 12.54 13.36
C PHE A 163 -4.82 11.20 13.40
N VAL A 164 -4.27 10.80 12.26
CA VAL A 164 -3.54 9.55 12.09
C VAL A 164 -2.14 9.86 11.58
N SER A 165 -1.12 9.22 12.18
CA SER A 165 0.28 9.37 11.78
C SER A 165 0.60 8.57 10.52
N SER A 166 0.53 7.25 10.62
CA SER A 166 0.82 6.28 9.56
C SER A 166 -0.07 5.06 9.76
N GLY A 167 -0.09 4.16 8.77
CA GLY A 167 -0.85 2.93 8.88
C GLY A 167 -1.21 2.32 7.54
N SER A 168 -2.19 1.43 7.56
CA SER A 168 -2.74 0.80 6.37
C SER A 168 -4.26 0.79 6.40
N VAL A 169 -4.85 0.80 5.22
CA VAL A 169 -6.28 0.60 5.00
C VAL A 169 -6.48 -0.60 4.09
N THR A 170 -7.36 -1.50 4.52
CA THR A 170 -7.78 -2.66 3.76
C THR A 170 -9.28 -2.66 3.58
N VAL A 171 -9.72 -2.66 2.33
CA VAL A 171 -11.12 -2.87 1.95
C VAL A 171 -11.22 -4.25 1.30
N ASN A 172 -12.04 -5.10 1.88
CA ASN A 172 -12.28 -6.46 1.39
C ASN A 172 -13.51 -6.52 0.49
N ALA A 173 -13.65 -7.62 -0.25
CA ALA A 173 -14.79 -7.84 -1.15
C ALA A 173 -16.13 -8.05 -0.41
N ASP A 174 -16.08 -8.41 0.88
CA ASP A 174 -17.24 -8.54 1.76
C ASP A 174 -17.72 -7.19 2.33
N SER A 175 -17.18 -6.06 1.85
CA SER A 175 -17.42 -4.72 2.40
C SER A 175 -16.97 -4.54 3.85
N SER A 176 -16.03 -5.37 4.34
CA SER A 176 -15.32 -5.09 5.58
C SER A 176 -14.14 -4.15 5.33
N VAL A 177 -14.03 -3.12 6.17
CA VAL A 177 -13.00 -2.10 6.11
C VAL A 177 -12.19 -2.13 7.39
N GLN A 178 -10.88 -2.30 7.25
CA GLN A 178 -9.93 -2.33 8.35
C GLN A 178 -8.95 -1.17 8.18
N LEU A 179 -9.02 -0.23 9.11
CA LEU A 179 -8.09 0.89 9.23
C LEU A 179 -7.19 0.63 10.43
N LEU A 180 -5.91 0.39 10.18
CA LEU A 180 -4.92 0.13 11.24
C LEU A 180 -3.91 1.26 11.21
N ALA A 181 -3.92 2.07 12.26
CA ALA A 181 -3.01 3.19 12.43
C ALA A 181 -1.91 2.84 13.44
N GLU A 182 -0.70 3.36 13.25
CA GLU A 182 0.37 3.23 14.25
C GLU A 182 0.08 4.12 15.46
N GLU A 183 -0.27 5.39 15.21
CA GLU A 183 -0.79 6.30 16.23
C GLU A 183 -2.03 7.01 15.69
N ALA A 184 -3.05 7.10 16.55
CA ALA A 184 -4.30 7.77 16.27
C ALA A 184 -4.75 8.55 17.51
N VAL A 185 -5.07 9.82 17.32
CA VAL A 185 -5.43 10.76 18.39
C VAL A 185 -6.62 11.61 17.98
N THR A 186 -7.43 12.00 18.97
CA THR A 186 -8.50 12.97 18.77
C THR A 186 -7.94 14.38 18.76
N LEU A 187 -8.66 15.30 18.11
CA LEU A 187 -8.21 16.69 17.96
C LEU A 187 -8.07 17.42 19.30
N ASP A 188 -8.83 17.00 20.31
CA ASP A 188 -8.84 17.60 21.65
C ASP A 188 -7.52 17.37 22.42
N MET A 189 -6.74 16.37 22.01
CA MET A 189 -5.46 16.03 22.66
C MET A 189 -4.26 16.75 22.03
N LEU A 190 -4.48 17.50 20.94
CA LEU A 190 -3.43 18.11 20.16
C LEU A 190 -3.31 19.62 20.44
N ASP A 191 -2.07 20.10 20.56
CA ASP A 191 -1.76 21.51 20.77
C ASP A 191 -1.06 22.13 19.54
N LEU A 192 -1.61 23.25 19.08
CA LEU A 192 -1.12 24.04 17.96
C LEU A 192 0.27 24.63 18.20
N GLY A 193 0.52 25.13 19.42
CA GLY A 193 1.78 25.78 19.77
C GLY A 193 2.95 24.81 19.68
N THR A 194 2.77 23.61 20.24
CA THR A 194 3.75 22.54 20.21
C THR A 194 3.99 22.00 18.79
N ALA A 195 2.93 21.85 17.98
CA ALA A 195 3.05 21.39 16.60
C ALA A 195 3.89 22.36 15.74
N ARG A 196 3.66 23.68 15.86
CA ARG A 196 4.45 24.70 15.14
C ARG A 196 5.90 24.74 15.59
N ALA A 197 6.16 24.66 16.90
CA ALA A 197 7.52 24.60 17.41
C ALA A 197 8.28 23.36 16.92
N ASN A 198 7.60 22.22 16.76
CA ASN A 198 8.19 21.00 16.22
C ASN A 198 8.48 21.11 14.72
N LEU A 199 7.60 21.78 13.96
CA LEU A 199 7.82 22.08 12.54
C LEU A 199 9.08 22.93 12.34
N GLU A 200 9.21 24.04 13.08
CA GLU A 200 10.38 24.93 13.00
C GLU A 200 11.68 24.21 13.35
N LYS A 201 11.67 23.36 14.39
CA LYS A 201 12.81 22.51 14.75
C LYS A 201 13.18 21.58 13.60
N ALA A 202 12.22 20.85 13.02
CA ALA A 202 12.47 19.93 11.92
C ALA A 202 13.03 20.66 10.67
N GLN A 203 12.53 21.86 10.37
CA GLN A 203 13.06 22.69 9.29
C GLN A 203 14.50 23.16 9.54
N SER A 204 14.83 23.54 10.78
CA SER A 204 16.20 23.92 11.14
C SER A 204 17.17 22.74 10.99
N GLU A 205 16.77 21.53 11.38
CA GLU A 205 17.57 20.32 11.27
C GLU A 205 17.83 19.92 9.80
N LEU A 206 16.88 20.19 8.90
CA LEU A 206 17.04 19.89 7.47
C LEU A 206 18.26 20.61 6.86
N SER A 207 18.51 21.85 7.28
CA SER A 207 19.63 22.66 6.80
C SER A 207 21.00 22.12 7.24
N GLY A 208 21.05 21.39 8.36
CA GLY A 208 22.27 20.81 8.92
C GLY A 208 22.56 19.36 8.48
N ALA A 209 21.66 18.73 7.71
CA ALA A 209 21.75 17.32 7.38
C ALA A 209 22.76 17.05 6.23
N ALA A 210 23.80 16.27 6.55
CA ALA A 210 24.85 15.88 5.60
C ALA A 210 24.49 14.62 4.79
N ASP A 211 23.83 13.65 5.42
CA ASP A 211 23.50 12.35 4.82
C ASP A 211 22.11 12.35 4.19
N GLU A 212 21.98 11.63 3.07
CA GLU A 212 20.71 11.54 2.33
C GLU A 212 19.63 10.80 3.11
N ALA A 213 20.00 9.78 3.89
CA ALA A 213 19.06 9.06 4.75
C ALA A 213 18.49 9.99 5.83
N SER A 214 19.35 10.76 6.50
CA SER A 214 18.93 11.73 7.52
C SER A 214 18.07 12.84 6.92
N ARG A 215 18.37 13.29 5.69
CA ARG A 215 17.50 14.25 4.98
C ARG A 215 16.11 13.67 4.73
N ALA A 216 16.01 12.42 4.30
CA ALA A 216 14.72 11.77 4.07
C ALA A 216 13.90 11.63 5.37
N GLU A 217 14.54 11.25 6.48
CA GLU A 217 13.88 11.18 7.80
C GLU A 217 13.36 12.55 8.26
N ILE A 218 14.17 13.61 8.08
CA ILE A 218 13.77 14.96 8.42
C ILE A 218 12.62 15.44 7.52
N GLN A 219 12.64 15.13 6.23
CA GLN A 219 11.55 15.46 5.31
C GLN A 219 10.23 14.79 5.72
N ILE A 220 10.25 13.51 6.10
CA ILE A 220 9.07 12.81 6.62
C ILE A 220 8.54 13.50 7.89
N ARG A 221 9.44 13.92 8.78
CA ARG A 221 9.06 14.64 9.99
C ARG A 221 8.47 16.03 9.70
N ILE A 222 8.99 16.75 8.71
CA ILE A 222 8.40 18.03 8.27
C ILE A 222 6.99 17.76 7.73
N GLU A 223 6.85 16.78 6.85
CA GLU A 223 5.56 16.41 6.26
C GLU A 223 4.50 16.05 7.31
N ALA A 224 4.87 15.27 8.33
CA ALA A 224 3.97 14.92 9.43
C ALA A 224 3.56 16.15 10.28
N ASN A 225 4.51 17.04 10.60
CA ASN A 225 4.21 18.26 11.36
C ASN A 225 3.39 19.27 10.56
N GLU A 226 3.64 19.41 9.25
CA GLU A 226 2.80 20.23 8.39
C GLU A 226 1.36 19.72 8.32
N ALA A 227 1.18 18.40 8.26
CA ALA A 227 -0.15 17.79 8.32
C ALA A 227 -0.85 18.04 9.66
N LEU A 228 -0.11 18.00 10.78
CA LEU A 228 -0.63 18.35 12.11
C LEU A 228 -1.09 19.81 12.18
N VAL A 229 -0.28 20.75 11.69
CA VAL A 229 -0.65 22.17 11.69
C VAL A 229 -1.90 22.40 10.83
N LYS A 230 -1.96 21.83 9.62
CA LYS A 230 -3.14 21.91 8.73
C LYS A 230 -4.39 21.28 9.32
N ALA A 231 -4.23 20.28 10.18
CA ALA A 231 -5.36 19.59 10.81
C ALA A 231 -6.00 20.40 11.95
N LEU A 232 -5.24 21.32 12.55
CA LEU A 232 -5.63 22.08 13.73
C LEU A 232 -5.98 23.55 13.42
N GLU A 233 -5.57 24.07 12.26
CA GLU A 233 -5.99 25.37 11.72
C GLU A 233 -7.42 25.35 11.17
#